data_AF-A0A3M2EP03-F1
#
_entry.id   AF-A0A3M2EP03-F1
#
_cell.length_a   1.000
_cell.length_b   1.000
_cell.length_c   1.000
_cell.angle_alpha   90.00
_cell.angle_beta   90.00
_cell.angle_gamma   90.00
#
_symmetry.space_group_name_H-M   'P 1'
#
loop_
_entity.id
_entity.type
_entity.pdbx_description
1 polymer ?
#
loop_
_entity_poly.entity_id
_entity_poly.type
_entity_poly.pdbx_seq_one_letter_code
_entity_poly.pdbx_strand_id
1 'polypeptide(L)'
;MVRWLLLAGLLLAAPTLEATPQQVWRNALQQAAAGRDAQAAELLEGAAGALAGDDPWRARMDTASILLAMRAQRVTIPSRPLTGAHGILARRWLAHHPAPRPANHWLVGTLATLLPGAGHARLGRWRDALTVAVLVWPMIGLTLWAGHRRMGPVTLFFAMITTWLWSGTVFSALSLAHRGDFEQYQAWWRALWHAAGLPGAP
;
A
#
# COMPACT_ATOMS: atom_id res chain seq x y z
N MET A 1 14.57 -41.49 -35.99
CA MET A 1 13.73 -40.42 -35.41
C MET A 1 14.39 -39.64 -34.27
N VAL A 2 15.34 -40.21 -33.50
CA VAL A 2 15.97 -39.52 -32.34
C VAL A 2 16.93 -38.37 -32.72
N ARG A 3 17.51 -38.37 -33.94
CA ARG A 3 18.46 -37.33 -34.39
C ARG A 3 17.85 -35.95 -34.69
N TRP A 4 16.54 -35.83 -34.86
CA TRP A 4 15.87 -34.55 -35.15
C TRP A 4 15.47 -33.75 -33.90
N LEU A 5 15.40 -34.38 -32.72
CA LEU A 5 15.11 -33.69 -31.45
C LEU A 5 16.30 -32.92 -30.88
N LEU A 6 17.54 -33.31 -31.21
CA LEU A 6 18.74 -32.60 -30.76
C LEU A 6 19.02 -31.32 -31.56
N LEU A 7 18.53 -31.20 -32.80
CA LEU A 7 18.66 -29.98 -33.62
C LEU A 7 17.62 -28.92 -33.27
N ALA A 8 16.45 -29.30 -32.73
CA ALA A 8 15.46 -28.36 -32.21
C ALA A 8 15.90 -27.72 -30.87
N GLY A 9 16.78 -28.37 -30.11
CA GLY A 9 17.31 -27.84 -28.85
C GLY A 9 18.41 -26.77 -29.02
N LEU A 10 19.06 -26.69 -30.18
CA LEU A 10 20.19 -25.78 -30.44
C LEU A 10 19.79 -24.46 -31.13
N LEU A 11 18.53 -24.33 -31.61
CA LEU A 11 18.02 -23.13 -32.30
C LEU A 11 17.17 -22.21 -31.42
N LEU A 12 17.03 -22.52 -30.13
CA LEU A 12 16.51 -21.59 -29.11
C LEU A 12 17.64 -20.87 -28.36
N ALA A 13 18.85 -20.84 -28.93
CA ALA A 13 19.82 -19.78 -28.64
C ALA A 13 19.29 -18.48 -29.27
N ALA A 14 18.17 -17.97 -28.74
CA ALA A 14 17.78 -16.60 -29.00
C ALA A 14 19.01 -15.76 -28.65
N PRO A 15 19.49 -14.88 -29.56
CA PRO A 15 20.55 -13.97 -29.20
C PRO A 15 20.07 -13.28 -27.92
N THR A 16 20.80 -13.49 -26.82
CA THR A 16 20.63 -12.68 -25.63
C THR A 16 21.03 -11.29 -26.05
N LEU A 17 20.09 -10.56 -26.65
CA LEU A 17 20.22 -9.15 -26.91
C LEU A 17 20.54 -8.56 -25.55
N GLU A 18 21.80 -8.22 -25.34
CA GLU A 18 22.26 -7.65 -24.09
C GLU A 18 21.45 -6.40 -23.86
N ALA A 19 20.47 -6.50 -22.95
CA ALA A 19 19.59 -5.40 -22.66
C ALA A 19 20.44 -4.30 -22.03
N THR A 20 20.47 -3.15 -22.68
CA THR A 20 21.17 -1.98 -22.14
C THR A 20 20.61 -1.64 -20.75
N PRO A 21 21.41 -1.07 -19.83
CA PRO A 21 20.94 -0.71 -18.50
C PRO A 21 19.66 0.16 -18.52
N GLN A 22 19.54 1.04 -19.52
CA GLN A 22 18.35 1.87 -19.71
C GLN A 22 17.09 1.08 -20.11
N GLN A 23 17.23 -0.01 -20.86
CA GLN A 23 16.11 -0.90 -21.20
C GLN A 23 15.66 -1.69 -19.96
N VAL A 24 16.62 -2.24 -19.20
CA VAL A 24 16.31 -2.95 -17.95
C VAL A 24 15.60 -2.02 -16.96
N TRP A 25 16.10 -0.79 -16.80
CA TRP A 25 15.48 0.24 -15.98
C TRP A 25 14.02 0.51 -16.39
N ARG A 26 13.77 0.74 -17.67
CA ARG A 26 12.41 1.01 -18.18
C ARG A 26 11.48 -0.18 -17.95
N ASN A 27 11.94 -1.40 -18.20
CA ASN A 27 11.16 -2.61 -17.95
C ASN A 27 10.83 -2.73 -16.46
N ALA A 28 11.81 -2.55 -15.57
CA ALA A 28 11.58 -2.59 -14.13
C ALA A 28 10.54 -1.55 -13.68
N LEU A 29 10.61 -0.31 -14.19
CA LEU A 29 9.61 0.71 -13.87
C LEU A 29 8.22 0.36 -14.41
N GLN A 30 8.12 -0.27 -15.58
CA GLN A 30 6.84 -0.76 -16.12
C GLN A 30 6.25 -1.88 -15.25
N GLN A 31 7.08 -2.80 -14.75
CA GLN A 31 6.64 -3.86 -13.83
C GLN A 31 6.16 -3.24 -12.50
N ALA A 32 6.93 -2.31 -11.94
CA ALA A 32 6.57 -1.62 -10.71
C ALA A 32 5.24 -0.85 -10.87
N ALA A 33 5.04 -0.14 -11.99
CA ALA A 33 3.79 0.54 -12.31
C ALA A 33 2.58 -0.42 -12.44
N ALA A 34 2.85 -1.67 -12.82
CA ALA A 34 1.85 -2.75 -12.83
C ALA A 34 1.64 -3.43 -11.46
N GLY A 35 2.22 -2.89 -10.37
CA GLY A 35 2.15 -3.44 -9.02
C GLY A 35 3.07 -4.65 -8.77
N ARG A 36 4.00 -4.92 -9.68
CA ARG A 36 4.95 -6.06 -9.62
C ARG A 36 6.29 -5.63 -9.01
N ASP A 37 6.21 -5.05 -7.83
CA ASP A 37 7.36 -4.40 -7.16
C ASP A 37 8.48 -5.38 -6.84
N ALA A 38 8.14 -6.60 -6.39
CA ALA A 38 9.12 -7.64 -6.08
C ALA A 38 9.89 -8.07 -7.33
N GLN A 39 9.19 -8.32 -8.44
CA GLN A 39 9.84 -8.68 -9.71
C GLN A 39 10.69 -7.53 -10.26
N ALA A 40 10.23 -6.29 -10.14
CA ALA A 40 10.99 -5.11 -10.53
C ALA A 40 12.27 -4.95 -9.69
N ALA A 41 12.18 -5.19 -8.38
CA ALA A 41 13.33 -5.14 -7.48
C ALA A 41 14.37 -6.22 -7.82
N GLU A 42 13.94 -7.48 -7.99
CA GLU A 42 14.81 -8.60 -8.38
C GLU A 42 15.51 -8.34 -9.73
N LEU A 43 14.77 -7.82 -10.72
CA LEU A 43 15.31 -7.47 -12.04
C LEU A 43 16.42 -6.41 -11.93
N LEU A 44 16.21 -5.36 -11.14
CA LEU A 44 17.19 -4.29 -10.94
C LEU A 44 18.40 -4.77 -10.14
N GLU A 45 18.20 -5.62 -9.13
CA GLU A 45 19.27 -6.19 -8.34
C GLU A 45 20.20 -7.07 -9.18
N GLY A 46 19.63 -7.99 -9.97
CA GLY A 46 20.40 -8.85 -10.88
C GLY A 46 21.20 -8.02 -11.89
N ALA A 47 20.59 -6.98 -12.46
CA ALA A 47 21.27 -6.11 -13.41
C ALA A 47 22.37 -5.26 -12.76
N ALA A 48 22.16 -4.75 -11.54
CA ALA A 48 23.19 -4.02 -10.80
C ALA A 48 24.41 -4.89 -10.51
N GLY A 49 24.21 -6.19 -10.21
CA GLY A 49 25.29 -7.15 -9.97
C GLY A 49 26.17 -7.44 -11.19
N ALA A 50 25.63 -7.30 -12.40
CA ALA A 50 26.35 -7.52 -13.66
C ALA A 50 27.18 -6.30 -14.11
N LEU A 51 26.95 -5.12 -13.55
CA LEU A 51 27.63 -3.89 -13.94
C LEU A 51 28.96 -3.67 -13.21
N ALA A 52 29.88 -2.97 -13.87
CA ALA A 52 31.14 -2.54 -13.28
C ALA A 52 30.90 -1.68 -12.01
N GLY A 53 31.88 -1.68 -11.09
CA GLY A 53 31.74 -1.00 -9.80
C GLY A 53 31.61 0.53 -9.91
N ASP A 54 32.18 1.11 -10.96
CA ASP A 54 32.19 2.54 -11.28
C ASP A 54 31.04 2.97 -12.21
N ASP A 55 30.20 2.03 -12.68
CA ASP A 55 29.07 2.35 -13.55
C ASP A 55 27.99 3.13 -12.76
N PRO A 56 27.59 4.34 -13.21
CA PRO A 56 26.56 5.14 -12.52
C PRO A 56 25.19 4.45 -12.47
N TRP A 57 24.87 3.55 -13.41
CA TRP A 57 23.64 2.77 -13.39
C TRP A 57 23.61 1.76 -12.25
N ARG A 58 24.75 1.20 -11.85
CA ARG A 58 24.83 0.23 -10.75
C ARG A 58 24.28 0.81 -9.46
N ALA A 59 24.80 1.97 -9.04
CA ALA A 59 24.35 2.64 -7.81
C ALA A 59 22.86 3.03 -7.85
N ARG A 60 22.37 3.42 -9.03
CA ARG A 60 20.96 3.76 -9.26
C ARG A 60 20.05 2.54 -9.14
N MET A 61 20.37 1.46 -9.84
CA MET A 61 19.59 0.22 -9.83
C MET A 61 19.61 -0.45 -8.47
N ASP A 62 20.76 -0.46 -7.79
CA ASP A 62 20.88 -0.96 -6.41
C ASP A 62 19.94 -0.21 -5.47
N THR A 63 20.02 1.13 -5.46
CA THR A 63 19.12 1.97 -4.63
C THR A 63 17.65 1.74 -4.98
N ALA A 64 17.30 1.73 -6.26
CA ALA A 64 15.92 1.50 -6.71
C ALA A 64 15.39 0.12 -6.32
N SER A 65 16.22 -0.93 -6.40
CA SER A 65 15.86 -2.28 -5.98
C SER A 65 15.50 -2.33 -4.51
N ILE A 66 16.30 -1.67 -3.65
CA ILE A 66 16.05 -1.59 -2.20
C ILE A 66 14.73 -0.84 -1.93
N LEU A 67 14.51 0.31 -2.58
CA LEU A 67 13.30 1.09 -2.37
C LEU A 67 12.03 0.37 -2.88
N LEU A 68 12.10 -0.34 -4.00
CA LEU A 68 10.99 -1.15 -4.51
C LEU A 68 10.72 -2.35 -3.60
N ALA A 69 11.75 -3.01 -3.07
CA ALA A 69 11.59 -4.06 -2.06
C ALA A 69 10.91 -3.52 -0.79
N MET A 70 11.27 -2.30 -0.36
CA MET A 70 10.56 -1.63 0.74
C MET A 70 9.07 -1.43 0.41
N ARG A 71 8.74 -0.96 -0.81
CA ARG A 71 7.34 -0.77 -1.26
C ARG A 71 6.57 -2.09 -1.24
N ALA A 72 7.15 -3.14 -1.80
CA ALA A 72 6.56 -4.47 -1.90
C ALA A 72 6.20 -5.05 -0.52
N GLN A 73 7.10 -4.90 0.45
CA GLN A 73 6.94 -5.42 1.81
C GLN A 73 6.23 -4.44 2.76
N ARG A 74 5.95 -3.21 2.29
CA ARG A 74 5.42 -2.09 3.09
C ARG A 74 6.24 -1.80 4.35
N VAL A 75 7.57 -1.94 4.25
CA VAL A 75 8.50 -1.66 5.34
C VAL A 75 9.08 -0.26 5.22
N THR A 76 9.41 0.33 6.36
CA THR A 76 9.89 1.71 6.47
C THR A 76 11.41 1.80 6.64
N ILE A 77 12.06 0.65 6.83
CA ILE A 77 13.50 0.51 7.03
C ILE A 77 14.04 -0.31 5.85
N PRO A 78 15.12 0.14 5.18
CA PRO A 78 15.71 -0.62 4.09
C PRO A 78 16.33 -1.93 4.62
N SER A 79 16.11 -3.03 3.90
CA SER A 79 16.64 -4.36 4.24
C SER A 79 18.17 -4.47 4.09
N ARG A 80 18.76 -3.56 3.31
CA ARG A 80 20.20 -3.46 3.07
C ARG A 80 20.67 -2.01 3.19
N PRO A 81 21.95 -1.77 3.50
CA PRO A 81 22.50 -0.42 3.49
C PRO A 81 22.33 0.24 2.12
N LEU A 82 21.72 1.42 2.09
CA LEU A 82 21.61 2.23 0.88
C LEU A 82 22.99 2.83 0.56
N THR A 83 23.64 2.43 -0.53
CA THR A 83 25.00 2.87 -0.90
C THR A 83 25.02 3.80 -2.12
N GLY A 84 26.20 4.36 -2.43
CA GLY A 84 26.37 5.30 -3.56
C GLY A 84 25.68 6.65 -3.38
N ALA A 85 25.73 7.49 -4.43
CA ALA A 85 25.17 8.84 -4.39
C ALA A 85 23.65 8.85 -4.12
N HIS A 86 22.90 8.01 -4.83
CA HIS A 86 21.44 7.88 -4.68
C HIS A 86 21.05 7.36 -3.29
N GLY A 87 21.78 6.37 -2.76
CA GLY A 87 21.55 5.85 -1.41
C GLY A 87 21.86 6.88 -0.32
N ILE A 88 22.89 7.71 -0.49
CA ILE A 88 23.18 8.82 0.44
C ILE A 88 22.00 9.80 0.51
N LEU A 89 21.45 10.19 -0.64
CA LEU A 89 20.30 11.09 -0.70
C LEU A 89 19.06 10.47 -0.02
N ALA A 90 18.77 9.21 -0.32
CA ALA A 90 17.68 8.47 0.32
C ALA A 90 17.83 8.40 1.85
N ARG A 91 19.03 8.06 2.36
CA ARG A 91 19.30 8.01 3.81
C ARG A 91 19.14 9.36 4.48
N ARG A 92 19.65 10.43 3.87
CA ARG A 92 19.49 11.79 4.40
C ARG A 92 18.02 12.17 4.48
N TRP A 93 17.25 11.84 3.44
CA TRP A 93 15.81 12.09 3.46
C TRP A 93 15.10 11.30 4.56
N LEU A 94 15.40 10.00 4.70
CA LEU A 94 14.84 9.14 5.75
C LEU A 94 15.15 9.65 7.17
N ALA A 95 16.32 10.25 7.38
CA ALA A 95 16.71 10.82 8.66
C ALA A 95 15.88 12.06 9.06
N HIS A 96 15.37 12.82 8.08
CA HIS A 96 14.59 14.04 8.32
C HIS A 96 13.08 13.86 8.13
N HIS A 97 12.65 12.77 7.48
CA HIS A 97 11.25 12.50 7.13
C HIS A 97 10.84 11.14 7.68
N PRO A 98 10.55 11.05 9.00
CA PRO A 98 10.17 9.78 9.61
C PRO A 98 8.94 9.21 8.92
N ALA A 99 8.89 7.88 8.83
CA ALA A 99 7.77 7.19 8.22
C ALA A 99 6.45 7.51 8.95
N PRO A 100 5.32 7.55 8.22
CA PRO A 100 4.02 7.75 8.83
C PRO A 100 3.75 6.65 9.85
N ARG A 101 3.25 7.04 11.02
CA ARG A 101 2.83 6.08 12.06
C ARG A 101 1.47 5.51 11.66
N PRO A 102 1.30 4.18 11.65
CA PRO A 102 0.00 3.59 11.37
C PRO A 102 -1.03 4.07 12.40
N ALA A 103 -2.26 4.32 11.95
CA ALA A 103 -3.35 4.67 12.85
C ALA A 103 -3.62 3.51 13.82
N ASN A 104 -4.04 3.85 15.05
CA ASN A 104 -4.52 2.83 15.99
C ASN A 104 -5.92 2.34 15.55
N HIS A 105 -5.96 1.30 14.71
CA HIS A 105 -7.21 0.75 14.16
C HIS A 105 -8.13 0.23 15.24
N TRP A 106 -7.59 -0.32 16.33
CA TRP A 106 -8.38 -0.75 17.48
C TRP A 106 -9.15 0.40 18.10
N LEU A 107 -8.49 1.54 18.33
CA LEU A 107 -9.17 2.72 18.85
C LEU A 107 -10.30 3.20 17.91
N VAL A 108 -10.06 3.21 16.60
CA VAL A 108 -11.09 3.59 15.60
C VAL A 108 -12.26 2.62 15.64
N GLY A 109 -11.99 1.31 15.67
CA GLY A 109 -13.01 0.26 15.76
C GLY A 109 -13.82 0.36 17.05
N THR A 110 -13.16 0.44 18.20
CA THR A 110 -13.81 0.57 19.51
C THR A 110 -14.70 1.82 19.56
N LEU A 111 -14.21 2.97 19.10
CA LEU A 111 -15.02 4.19 19.05
C LEU A 111 -16.23 4.03 18.14
N ALA A 112 -16.06 3.44 16.95
CA ALA A 112 -17.16 3.20 16.01
C ALA A 112 -18.20 2.21 16.56
N THR A 113 -17.77 1.19 17.32
CA THR A 113 -18.65 0.22 17.96
C THR A 113 -19.43 0.83 19.12
N LEU A 114 -18.82 1.74 19.89
CA LEU A 114 -19.48 2.38 21.04
C LEU A 114 -20.44 3.49 20.62
N LEU A 115 -20.09 4.28 19.60
CA LEU A 115 -20.85 5.45 19.21
C LEU A 115 -20.91 5.59 17.69
N PRO A 116 -22.11 5.61 17.07
CA PRO A 116 -22.26 5.83 15.64
C PRO A 116 -21.59 7.15 15.21
N GLY A 117 -20.63 7.04 14.29
CA GLY A 117 -19.89 8.18 13.72
C GLY A 117 -18.62 8.58 14.46
N ALA A 118 -18.36 8.10 15.69
CA ALA A 118 -17.15 8.46 16.42
C ALA A 118 -15.86 7.98 15.76
N GLY A 119 -15.89 6.81 15.10
CA GLY A 119 -14.76 6.32 14.31
C GLY A 119 -14.38 7.29 13.17
N HIS A 120 -15.36 7.75 12.39
CA HIS A 120 -15.14 8.74 11.33
C HIS A 120 -14.66 10.08 11.88
N ALA A 121 -15.22 10.53 13.00
CA ALA A 121 -14.81 11.76 13.66
C ALA A 121 -13.34 11.69 14.10
N ARG A 122 -12.90 10.56 14.65
CA ARG A 122 -11.50 10.31 15.04
C ARG A 122 -10.53 10.36 13.86
N LEU A 123 -10.99 10.01 12.66
CA LEU A 123 -10.24 10.14 11.40
C LEU A 123 -10.30 11.56 10.81
N GLY A 124 -10.90 12.53 11.51
CA GLY A 124 -11.06 13.91 11.04
C GLY A 124 -12.17 14.11 10.01
N ARG A 125 -12.99 13.07 9.75
CA ARG A 125 -14.06 13.07 8.73
C ARG A 125 -15.40 13.45 9.35
N TRP A 126 -15.50 14.70 9.82
CA TRP A 126 -16.68 15.20 10.54
C TRP A 126 -17.98 15.15 9.74
N ARG A 127 -17.91 15.40 8.42
CA ARG A 127 -19.07 15.32 7.54
C ARG A 127 -19.65 13.90 7.49
N ASP A 128 -18.79 12.90 7.36
CA ASP A 128 -19.22 11.50 7.32
C ASP A 128 -19.69 11.03 8.70
N ALA A 129 -19.04 11.49 9.78
CA ALA A 129 -19.49 11.25 11.14
C ALA A 129 -20.92 11.77 11.37
N LEU A 130 -21.22 12.98 10.88
CA LEU A 130 -22.56 13.55 10.93
C LEU A 130 -23.56 12.75 10.11
N THR A 131 -23.21 12.34 8.88
CA THR A 131 -24.07 11.49 8.04
C THR A 131 -24.41 10.17 8.74
N VAL A 132 -23.42 9.52 9.34
CA VAL A 132 -23.62 8.28 10.12
C VAL A 132 -24.52 8.54 11.32
N ALA A 133 -24.27 9.63 12.07
CA ALA A 133 -25.07 9.98 13.23
C ALA A 133 -26.55 10.18 12.85
N VAL A 134 -26.82 10.97 11.80
CA VAL A 134 -28.19 11.23 11.31
C VAL A 134 -28.89 9.95 10.85
N LEU A 135 -28.16 8.98 10.30
CA LEU A 135 -28.73 7.72 9.83
C LEU A 135 -29.07 6.75 10.98
N VAL A 136 -28.17 6.61 11.96
CA VAL A 136 -28.24 5.54 12.97
C VAL A 136 -28.98 5.98 14.24
N TRP A 137 -28.78 7.21 14.71
CA TRP A 137 -29.40 7.67 15.97
C TRP A 137 -30.94 7.61 15.96
N PRO A 138 -31.63 8.03 14.89
CA PRO A 138 -33.09 7.88 14.83
C PRO A 138 -33.53 6.42 14.93
N MET A 139 -32.80 5.48 14.32
CA MET A 139 -33.12 4.05 14.37
C MET A 139 -32.92 3.46 15.76
N ILE A 140 -31.87 3.88 16.48
CA ILE A 140 -31.69 3.55 17.91
C ILE A 140 -32.88 4.06 18.72
N GLY A 141 -33.26 5.32 18.53
CA GLY A 141 -34.41 5.93 19.20
C GLY A 141 -35.72 5.17 18.96
N LEU A 142 -36.02 4.83 17.70
CA LEU A 142 -37.21 4.06 17.33
C LEU A 142 -37.18 2.64 17.92
N THR A 143 -36.02 1.98 17.92
CA THR A 143 -35.86 0.63 18.49
C THR A 143 -36.14 0.65 20.00
N LEU A 144 -35.55 1.59 20.73
CA LEU A 144 -35.75 1.74 22.17
C LEU A 144 -37.21 2.09 22.50
N TRP A 145 -37.82 2.98 21.72
CA TRP A 145 -39.21 3.37 21.89
C TRP A 145 -40.19 2.21 21.63
N ALA A 146 -39.98 1.45 20.55
CA ALA A 146 -40.78 0.27 20.24
C ALA A 146 -40.67 -0.79 21.35
N GLY A 147 -39.45 -1.01 21.86
CA GLY A 147 -39.19 -1.92 22.98
C GLY A 147 -39.89 -1.48 24.27
N HIS A 148 -39.81 -0.19 24.60
CA HIS A 148 -40.53 0.38 25.74
C HIS A 148 -42.05 0.18 25.64
N ARG A 149 -42.61 0.32 24.42
CA ARG A 149 -44.03 0.08 24.13
C ARG A 149 -44.40 -1.40 23.98
N ARG A 150 -43.46 -2.32 24.16
CA ARG A 150 -43.65 -3.79 24.02
C ARG A 150 -44.19 -4.19 22.63
N MET A 151 -43.80 -3.47 21.57
CA MET A 151 -44.18 -3.77 20.20
C MET A 151 -43.28 -4.87 19.62
N GLY A 152 -43.48 -6.13 20.03
CA GLY A 152 -42.55 -7.25 19.80
C GLY A 152 -41.97 -7.34 18.38
N PRO A 153 -42.78 -7.64 17.34
CA PRO A 153 -42.28 -7.78 15.96
C PRO A 153 -41.61 -6.50 15.41
N VAL A 154 -42.17 -5.32 15.71
CA VAL A 154 -41.63 -4.03 15.26
C VAL A 154 -40.28 -3.74 15.91
N THR A 155 -40.12 -4.08 17.19
CA THR A 155 -38.86 -3.92 17.91
C THR A 155 -37.77 -4.78 17.30
N LEU A 156 -38.07 -6.04 16.98
CA LEU A 156 -37.11 -6.95 16.32
C LEU A 156 -36.69 -6.40 14.95
N PHE A 157 -37.65 -5.92 14.17
CA PHE A 157 -37.38 -5.32 12.86
C PHE A 157 -36.45 -4.10 12.96
N PHE A 158 -36.76 -3.13 13.84
CA PHE A 158 -35.90 -1.97 14.02
C PHE A 158 -34.54 -2.32 14.62
N ALA A 159 -34.47 -3.28 15.56
CA ALA A 159 -33.21 -3.76 16.11
C ALA A 159 -32.32 -4.37 15.02
N MET A 160 -32.90 -5.16 14.11
CA MET A 160 -32.17 -5.77 12.99
C MET A 160 -31.63 -4.71 12.03
N ILE A 161 -32.46 -3.74 11.63
CA ILE A 161 -32.01 -2.63 10.77
C ILE A 161 -30.95 -1.77 11.45
N THR A 162 -31.14 -1.44 12.73
CA THR A 162 -30.17 -0.67 13.51
C THR A 162 -28.82 -1.38 13.57
N THR A 163 -28.83 -2.68 13.88
CA THR A 163 -27.62 -3.51 13.94
C THR A 163 -26.93 -3.57 12.58
N TRP A 164 -27.70 -3.77 11.50
CA TRP A 164 -27.17 -3.80 10.14
C TRP A 164 -26.50 -2.47 9.75
N LEU A 165 -27.20 -1.34 9.93
CA LEU A 165 -26.66 -0.01 9.65
C LEU A 165 -25.41 0.28 10.50
N TRP A 166 -25.47 -0.02 11.80
CA TRP A 166 -24.36 0.22 12.71
C TRP A 166 -23.14 -0.60 12.29
N SER A 167 -23.30 -1.90 12.00
CA SER A 167 -22.19 -2.75 11.54
C SER A 167 -21.51 -2.20 10.27
N GLY A 168 -22.29 -1.68 9.31
CA GLY A 168 -21.77 -1.04 8.10
C GLY A 168 -20.94 0.21 8.42
N THR A 169 -21.33 0.99 9.43
CA THR A 169 -20.58 2.19 9.83
C THR A 169 -19.26 1.85 10.53
N VAL A 170 -19.23 0.77 11.34
CA VAL A 170 -18.00 0.25 11.94
C VAL A 170 -17.03 -0.22 10.86
N PHE A 171 -17.52 -1.03 9.93
CA PHE A 171 -16.72 -1.51 8.79
C PHE A 171 -16.19 -0.35 7.92
N SER A 172 -17.04 0.65 7.65
CA SER A 172 -16.64 1.85 6.93
C SER A 172 -15.51 2.60 7.63
N ALA A 173 -15.60 2.84 8.95
CA ALA A 173 -14.56 3.54 9.69
C ALA A 173 -13.22 2.77 9.67
N LEU A 174 -13.25 1.46 9.87
CA LEU A 174 -12.05 0.61 9.85
C LEU A 174 -11.41 0.54 8.47
N SER A 175 -12.20 0.33 7.41
CA SER A 175 -11.68 0.30 6.04
C SER A 175 -11.04 1.64 5.63
N LEU A 176 -11.61 2.76 6.07
CA LEU A 176 -11.03 4.09 5.87
C LEU A 176 -9.72 4.28 6.64
N ALA A 177 -9.61 3.76 7.86
CA ALA A 177 -8.37 3.80 8.62
C ALA A 177 -7.24 3.02 7.90
N HIS A 178 -7.53 1.80 7.45
CA HIS A 178 -6.56 1.00 6.68
C HIS A 178 -6.15 1.66 5.37
N ARG A 179 -7.11 2.23 4.63
CA ARG A 179 -6.85 2.94 3.39
C ARG A 179 -6.00 4.20 3.62
N GLY A 180 -6.30 4.96 4.68
CA GLY A 180 -5.55 6.15 5.05
C GLY A 180 -4.08 5.86 5.33
N ASP A 181 -3.79 4.78 6.06
CA ASP A 181 -2.41 4.34 6.33
C ASP A 181 -1.66 3.99 5.03
N PHE A 182 -2.32 3.26 4.13
CA PHE A 182 -1.73 2.93 2.83
C PHE A 182 -1.46 4.16 1.96
N GLU A 183 -2.41 5.10 1.89
CA GLU A 183 -2.25 6.34 1.13
C GLU A 183 -1.11 7.21 1.69
N GLN A 184 -1.02 7.34 3.02
CA GLN A 184 0.09 8.05 3.68
C GLN A 184 1.44 7.38 3.40
N TYR A 185 1.51 6.04 3.50
CA TYR A 185 2.70 5.28 3.17
C TYR A 185 3.13 5.51 1.72
N GLN A 186 2.19 5.43 0.76
CA GLN A 186 2.48 5.63 -0.66
C GLN A 186 2.90 7.07 -0.97
N ALA A 187 2.33 8.07 -0.29
CA ALA A 187 2.77 9.45 -0.44
C ALA A 187 4.20 9.65 0.09
N TRP A 188 4.48 9.13 1.29
CA TRP A 188 5.82 9.15 1.89
C TRP A 188 6.85 8.43 1.01
N TRP A 189 6.52 7.24 0.51
CA TRP A 189 7.42 6.45 -0.33
C TRP A 189 7.72 7.12 -1.67
N ARG A 190 6.72 7.75 -2.32
CA ARG A 190 6.95 8.52 -3.55
C ARG A 190 7.87 9.71 -3.31
N ALA A 191 7.72 10.40 -2.18
CA ALA A 191 8.61 11.48 -1.81
C ALA A 191 10.05 10.98 -1.58
N LEU A 192 10.23 9.83 -0.92
CA LEU A 192 11.53 9.16 -0.77
C LEU A 192 12.17 8.83 -2.12
N TRP A 193 11.39 8.26 -3.06
CA TRP A 193 11.86 7.91 -4.40
C TRP A 193 12.39 9.14 -5.16
N HIS A 194 11.64 10.23 -5.15
CA HIS A 194 12.06 11.49 -5.77
C HIS A 194 13.27 12.11 -5.06
N ALA A 195 13.30 12.09 -3.73
CA ALA A 195 14.42 12.60 -2.94
C ALA A 195 15.72 11.82 -3.16
N ALA A 196 15.64 10.53 -3.49
CA ALA A 196 16.77 9.71 -3.89
C ALA A 196 17.34 10.09 -5.29
N GLY A 197 16.67 11.01 -6.01
CA GLY A 197 17.07 11.42 -7.36
C GLY A 197 16.84 10.34 -8.41
N LEU A 198 15.89 9.43 -8.18
CA LEU A 198 15.56 8.36 -9.12
C LEU A 198 14.57 8.89 -10.17
N PRO A 199 14.85 8.70 -11.48
CA PRO A 199 13.97 9.19 -12.54
C PRO A 199 12.72 8.31 -12.70
N GLY A 200 11.61 8.93 -13.13
CA GLY A 200 10.34 8.25 -13.34
C GLY A 200 9.54 8.05 -12.05
N ALA A 201 8.26 7.68 -12.20
CA ALA A 201 7.37 7.31 -11.12
C ALA A 201 6.95 5.84 -11.31
N PRO A 202 7.48 4.92 -10.49
CA PRO A 202 7.06 3.51 -10.49
C PRO A 202 5.70 3.30 -9.84
#